data_AF-A0AAE1KUS5-F1
#
_entry.id   AF-A0AAE1KUS5-F1
#
_cell.length_a   1.000
_cell.length_b   1.000
_cell.length_c   1.000
_cell.angle_alpha   90.00
_cell.angle_beta   90.00
_cell.angle_gamma   90.00
#
_symmetry.space_group_name_H-M   'P 1'
#
loop_
_entity.id
_entity.type
_entity.pdbx_description
1 polymer ?
#
loop_
_entity_poly.entity_id
_entity_poly.type
_entity_poly.pdbx_seq_one_letter_code
_entity_poly.pdbx_strand_id
1 'polypeptide(L)' 'MMYWGDIKSSVIEKAGMDGSGRRVLLSRDLTWPNALTLDLPAQRLYFMDARHDIAHSVRLDGTDRK' A
#
# COMPACT_ATOMS: atom_id res chain seq x y z
N MET A 1 9.17 -8.34 4.04
CA MET A 1 7.94 -7.64 4.49
C MET A 1 6.81 -8.05 3.57
N MET A 2 5.61 -8.26 4.10
CA MET A 2 4.39 -8.44 3.32
C MET A 2 3.61 -7.13 3.27
N TYR A 3 2.95 -6.87 2.15
CA TYR A 3 2.11 -5.69 1.91
C TYR A 3 0.80 -6.15 1.28
N TRP A 4 -0.33 -5.59 1.72
CA TRP A 4 -1.64 -5.91 1.16
C TRP A 4 -2.58 -4.71 1.26
N GLY A 5 -3.56 -4.67 0.35
CA GLY A 5 -4.70 -3.76 0.43
C GLY A 5 -5.89 -4.46 1.10
N ASP A 6 -6.54 -3.78 2.04
CA ASP A 6 -7.84 -4.17 2.59
C ASP A 6 -8.91 -3.24 2.01
N ILE A 7 -9.77 -3.81 1.17
CA ILE A 7 -10.87 -3.08 0.50
C ILE A 7 -11.94 -2.64 1.49
N LYS A 8 -12.22 -3.44 2.52
CA LYS A 8 -13.28 -3.16 3.50
C LYS A 8 -12.89 -2.00 4.41
N SER A 9 -11.64 -1.97 4.83
CA SER A 9 -11.09 -0.90 5.67
C SER A 9 -10.49 0.26 4.88
N SER A 10 -10.40 0.14 3.55
CA SER A 10 -9.81 1.13 2.64
C SER A 10 -8.38 1.54 3.07
N VAL A 11 -7.57 0.54 3.42
CA VAL A 11 -6.19 0.73 3.89
C VAL A 11 -5.22 -0.12 3.09
N ILE A 12 -3.96 0.31 3.05
CA ILE A 12 -2.82 -0.53 2.72
C ILE A 12 -2.04 -0.77 4.00
N GLU A 13 -1.73 -2.04 4.27
CA GLU A 13 -1.02 -2.48 5.47
C GLU A 13 0.30 -3.17 5.12
N LYS A 14 1.16 -3.28 6.12
CA LYS A 14 2.42 -4.03 6.05
C LYS A 14 2.69 -4.81 7.33
N ALA A 15 3.40 -5.93 7.20
CA ALA A 15 3.87 -6.74 8.33
C ALA A 15 5.17 -7.50 7.96
N GLY A 16 5.81 -8.08 8.97
CA GLY A 16 6.82 -9.13 8.80
C GLY A 16 6.27 -10.32 8.01
N MET A 17 7.16 -11.09 7.37
CA MET A 17 6.75 -12.31 6.66
C MET A 17 6.27 -13.41 7.62
N ASP A 18 6.63 -13.28 8.89
CA ASP A 18 6.12 -14.06 10.02
C ASP A 18 4.80 -13.50 10.60
N GLY A 19 4.24 -12.44 10.00
CA GLY A 19 3.05 -11.75 10.48
C GLY A 19 3.30 -10.75 11.62
N SER A 20 4.52 -10.62 12.13
CA SER A 20 4.85 -9.69 13.22
C SER A 20 4.77 -8.23 12.77
N GLY A 21 4.57 -7.31 13.71
CA GLY A 21 4.67 -5.87 13.44
C GLY A 21 3.68 -5.33 12.40
N ARG A 22 2.48 -5.93 12.30
CA ARG A 22 1.38 -5.43 11.45
C ARG A 22 1.07 -3.97 11.77
N ARG A 23 1.04 -3.14 10.73
CA ARG A 23 0.68 -1.72 10.84
C ARG A 23 0.12 -1.18 9.53
N VAL A 24 -0.69 -0.13 9.66
CA VAL A 24 -1.21 0.63 8.52
C VAL A 24 -0.09 1.44 7.88
N LEU A 25 0.12 1.24 6.58
CA LEU A 25 1.03 2.05 5.78
C LEU A 25 0.32 3.28 5.21
N LEU A 26 -0.95 3.12 4.79
CA LEU A 26 -1.70 4.16 4.11
C LEU A 26 -3.21 3.99 4.39
N SER A 27 -3.89 5.09 4.72
CA SER A 27 -5.31 5.09 5.12
C SER A 27 -6.11 6.30 4.65
N ARG A 28 -5.51 7.20 3.87
CA ARG A 28 -6.16 8.40 3.35
C ARG A 28 -6.35 8.28 1.85
N ASP A 29 -7.39 8.91 1.32
CA ASP A 29 -7.67 9.00 -0.12
C ASP A 29 -7.51 7.66 -0.85
N LEU A 30 -8.08 6.63 -0.23
CA LEU A 30 -8.04 5.25 -0.67
C LEU A 30 -9.48 4.76 -0.65
N THR A 31 -9.94 4.16 -1.74
CA THR A 31 -11.22 3.47 -1.71
C THR A 31 -11.04 1.99 -1.95
N TRP A 32 -10.58 1.60 -3.14
CA TRP A 32 -10.41 0.21 -3.53
C TRP A 32 -8.95 -0.04 -3.92
N PRO A 33 -8.03 -0.12 -2.93
CA PRO A 33 -6.64 -0.47 -3.19
C PRO A 33 -6.56 -1.89 -3.77
N ASN A 34 -6.38 -1.97 -5.07
CA ASN A 34 -6.17 -3.21 -5.79
C ASN A 34 -4.80 -3.18 -6.48
N ALA A 35 -4.36 -4.36 -6.94
CA ALA A 35 -3.14 -4.54 -7.74
C ALA A 35 -1.90 -3.80 -7.17
N LEU A 36 -1.19 -4.47 -6.26
CA LEU A 36 0.02 -3.93 -5.63
C LEU A 36 1.28 -4.51 -6.29
N THR A 37 2.31 -3.68 -6.47
CA THR A 37 3.66 -4.12 -6.83
C THR A 37 4.73 -3.32 -6.10
N LEU A 38 5.93 -3.88 -5.98
CA LEU A 38 7.04 -3.34 -5.20
C LEU A 38 8.26 -3.10 -6.07
N ASP A 39 8.86 -1.93 -5.93
CA ASP A 39 10.22 -1.62 -6.35
C ASP A 39 11.10 -1.55 -5.10
N LEU A 40 11.82 -2.64 -4.82
CA LEU A 40 12.67 -2.74 -3.63
C LEU A 40 13.91 -1.83 -3.72
N PRO A 41 14.64 -1.75 -4.85
CA PRO A 41 15.72 -0.77 -5.00
C PRO A 41 15.28 0.68 -4.74
N ALA A 42 14.13 1.10 -5.28
CA ALA A 42 13.61 2.45 -5.07
C ALA A 42 12.85 2.63 -3.75
N GLN A 43 12.71 1.56 -2.95
CA GLN A 43 11.93 1.53 -1.72
C GLN A 43 10.52 2.10 -1.94
N ARG A 44 9.82 1.63 -2.99
CA ARG A 44 8.53 2.16 -3.40
C ARG A 44 7.48 1.07 -3.61
N LEU A 45 6.26 1.35 -3.17
CA LEU A 45 5.05 0.57 -3.45
C LEU A 45 4.26 1.31 -4.51
N TYR A 46 3.79 0.59 -5.52
CA TYR A 46 2.84 1.07 -6.52
C TYR A 46 1.52 0.31 -6.34
N PHE A 47 0.41 1.03 -6.42
CA PHE A 47 -0.92 0.47 -6.24
C PHE A 47 -1.95 1.21 -7.09
N MET A 48 -3.05 0.56 -7.39
CA MET A 48 -4.19 1.16 -8.09
C MET A 48 -5.31 1.42 -7.09
N ASP A 49 -6.02 2.55 -7.22
CA ASP A 49 -7.34 2.73 -6.62
C ASP A 49 -8.40 2.49 -7.72
N ALA A 50 -8.97 1.29 -7.72
CA ALA A 50 -9.90 0.83 -8.75
C ALA A 50 -11.20 1.65 -8.84
N ARG A 51 -11.56 2.40 -7.79
CA ARG A 51 -12.76 3.24 -7.84
C ARG A 51 -12.53 4.51 -8.66
N HIS A 52 -11.30 5.01 -8.64
CA HIS A 52 -10.94 6.29 -9.25
C HIS A 52 -10.16 6.10 -10.55
N ASP A 53 -9.81 4.87 -10.92
CA ASP A 53 -8.97 4.52 -12.07
C ASP A 53 -7.62 5.25 -12.07
N ILE A 54 -7.04 5.41 -10.87
CA ILE A 54 -5.76 6.10 -10.67
C ILE A 54 -4.70 5.13 -10.15
N ALA A 55 -3.52 5.19 -10.74
CA ALA A 55 -2.31 4.57 -10.21
C ALA A 55 -1.59 5.53 -9.26
N HIS A 56 -1.21 5.02 -8.11
CA HIS A 56 -0.47 5.74 -7.07
C HIS A 56 0.84 5.05 -6.75
N SER A 57 1.72 5.80 -6.10
CA SER A 57 2.95 5.28 -5.51
C SER A 57 3.25 5.93 -4.17
N VAL A 58 3.93 5.21 -3.28
CA VAL A 58 4.36 5.70 -1.98
C VAL A 58 5.67 5.02 -1.58
N ARG A 59 6.51 5.67 -0.78
CA ARG A 59 7.66 5.00 -0.19
C ARG A 59 7.23 3.93 0.82
N LEU A 60 8.07 2.92 1.02
CA LEU A 60 7.79 1.80 1.95
C LEU A 60 7.74 2.21 3.44
N ASP A 61 8.14 3.45 3.74
CA ASP A 61 8.02 4.10 5.05
C ASP A 61 6.72 4.92 5.20
N GLY A 62 5.92 5.08 4.13
CA GLY A 62 4.66 5.84 4.10
C GLY A 62 4.81 7.29 3.62
N THR A 63 6.02 7.73 3.26
CA THR A 63 6.28 9.09 2.79
C THR A 63 6.21 9.22 1.26
N ASP A 64 6.24 10.46 0.75
CA ASP A 64 6.35 10.77 -0.69
C ASP A 64 5.29 10.04 -1.57
N ARG A 65 4.02 10.12 -1.14
CA ARG A 65 2.89 9.64 -1.93
C ARG A 65 2.70 10.51 -3.19
N LYS A 66 2.49 9.86 -4.34
CA LYS A 66 2.18 10.46 -5.64
C LYS A 66 1.03 9.71 -6.30
#